data_AF-A0AA36GFH6-F1
#
_entry.id   AF-A0AA36GFH6-F1
#
_cell.length_a   1.000
_cell.length_b   1.000
_cell.length_c   1.000
_cell.angle_alpha   90.00
_cell.angle_beta   90.00
_cell.angle_gamma   90.00
#
_symmetry.space_group_name_H-M   'P 1'
#
loop_
_entity.id
_entity.type
_entity.pdbx_description
1 polymer ?
#
loop_
_entity_poly.entity_id
_entity_poly.type
_entity_poly.pdbx_seq_one_letter_code
_entity_poly.pdbx_strand_id
1 'polypeptide(L)' 'MSSEVCRKFLTRSDRVKSVDLHPTEPWLSAALYTGDVQIWNFESQELVKSLKVGLRFASACRQVFSK' A
#
# COMPACT_ATOMS: atom_id res chain seq x y z
N MET A 1 -22.18 16.03 -16.06
CA MET A 1 -20.89 15.81 -15.38
C MET A 1 -20.65 14.31 -15.29
N SER A 2 -20.08 13.72 -16.33
CA SER A 2 -19.69 12.31 -16.36
C SER A 2 -18.37 12.17 -15.61
N SER A 3 -18.41 11.63 -14.39
CA SER A 3 -17.19 11.25 -13.67
C SER A 3 -16.63 9.99 -14.31
N GLU A 4 -15.59 10.14 -15.13
CA GLU A 4 -14.87 9.03 -15.75
C GLU A 4 -13.98 8.37 -14.70
N VAL A 5 -14.26 7.11 -14.38
CA VAL A 5 -13.43 6.30 -13.47
C VAL A 5 -12.31 5.67 -14.27
N CYS A 6 -11.13 6.30 -14.24
CA CYS A 6 -9.92 5.73 -14.82
C CYS A 6 -9.11 4.95 -13.77
N ARG A 7 -8.87 3.67 -14.03
CA ARG A 7 -7.98 2.83 -13.21
C ARG A 7 -6.53 3.18 -13.54
N LYS A 8 -5.76 3.63 -12.55
CA LYS A 8 -4.36 4.06 -12.72
C LYS A 8 -3.32 3.01 -12.31
N PHE A 9 -3.67 2.10 -11.41
CA PHE A 9 -2.74 1.11 -10.86
C PHE A 9 -3.48 -0.18 -10.56
N LEU A 10 -2.94 -1.31 -11.01
CA LEU A 10 -3.43 -2.65 -10.71
C LEU A 10 -2.23 -3.56 -10.45
N THR A 11 -2.23 -4.20 -9.29
CA THR A 11 -1.22 -5.17 -8.92
C THR A 11 -1.89 -6.36 -8.26
N ARG A 12 -1.36 -7.56 -8.52
CA ARG A 12 -1.83 -8.79 -7.89
C ARG A 12 -1.05 -9.04 -6.62
N SER A 13 -1.74 -9.12 -5.49
CA SER A 13 -1.20 -9.45 -4.17
C SER A 13 -2.13 -10.41 -3.45
N ASP A 14 -1.66 -10.98 -2.33
CA ASP A 14 -2.53 -11.71 -1.41
C ASP A 14 -3.60 -10.78 -0.81
N ARG A 15 -4.54 -11.35 -0.06
CA ARG A 15 -5.61 -10.56 0.58
C ARG A 15 -5.00 -9.37 1.34
N VAL A 16 -5.43 -8.17 0.96
CA VAL A 16 -5.03 -6.91 1.60
C VAL A 16 -6.02 -6.60 2.71
N LYS A 17 -5.49 -6.30 3.90
CA LYS A 17 -6.27 -5.93 5.09
C LYS A 17 -6.54 -4.44 5.15
N SER A 18 -5.56 -3.63 4.78
CA SER A 18 -5.67 -2.16 4.75
C SER A 18 -4.69 -1.57 3.76
N VAL A 19 -5.06 -0.42 3.21
CA VAL A 19 -4.21 0.42 2.36
C VAL A 19 -4.14 1.83 2.92
N ASP A 20 -2.99 2.47 2.83
CA ASP A 20 -2.77 3.85 3.27
C ASP A 20 -1.93 4.60 2.23
N LEU A 21 -2.30 5.86 1.97
CA LEU A 21 -1.66 6.72 0.98
C LEU A 21 -0.83 7.77 1.70
N HIS A 22 0.41 7.96 1.26
CA HIS A 22 1.24 9.04 1.77
C HIS A 22 0.73 10.40 1.24
N PRO A 23 0.58 11.44 2.09
CA PRO A 23 0.02 12.73 1.68
C PRO A 23 0.97 13.57 0.82
N THR A 24 2.28 13.32 0.88
CA THR A 24 3.31 14.14 0.22
C THR A 24 3.98 13.43 -0.96
N GLU A 25 4.04 12.11 -0.93
CA GLU A 25 4.77 11.30 -1.93
C GLU A 25 3.82 10.29 -2.57
N PRO A 26 4.07 9.85 -3.81
CA PRO A 26 3.19 8.94 -4.54
C PRO A 26 3.32 7.47 -4.07
N TRP A 27 3.37 7.27 -2.76
CA TRP A 27 3.54 5.96 -2.13
C TRP A 27 2.23 5.46 -1.53
N LEU A 28 1.98 4.19 -1.77
CA LEU A 28 0.86 3.41 -1.26
C LEU A 28 1.41 2.28 -0.40
N SER A 29 1.05 2.24 0.87
CA SER A 29 1.32 1.07 1.71
C SER A 29 0.10 0.14 1.71
N ALA A 30 0.35 -1.16 1.58
CA ALA A 30 -0.65 -2.20 1.64
C ALA A 30 -0.22 -3.24 2.69
N ALA A 31 -1.06 -3.47 3.70
CA ALA A 31 -0.87 -4.54 4.67
C ALA A 31 -1.59 -5.80 4.20
N LEU A 32 -0.86 -6.90 4.07
CA LEU A 32 -1.39 -8.19 3.65
C LEU A 32 -1.75 -9.06 4.85
N TYR A 33 -2.71 -9.96 4.66
CA TYR A 33 -3.11 -10.94 5.68
C TYR A 33 -2.00 -11.95 6.03
N THR A 34 -1.02 -12.11 5.14
CA THR A 34 0.19 -12.91 5.40
C THR A 34 1.08 -12.32 6.49
N GLY A 35 0.82 -11.07 6.91
CA GLY A 35 1.65 -10.33 7.86
C GLY A 35 2.79 -9.54 7.20
N ASP A 36 2.78 -9.47 5.86
CA ASP A 36 3.70 -8.65 5.08
C ASP A 36 3.07 -7.26 4.82
N VAL A 37 3.90 -6.22 4.77
CA VAL A 37 3.53 -4.86 4.38
C VAL A 37 4.32 -4.51 3.14
N GLN A 38 3.61 -4.16 2.07
CA GLN A 38 4.20 -3.77 0.80
C GLN A 38 4.01 -2.27 0.58
N ILE A 39 5.08 -1.59 0.18
CA ILE A 39 5.09 -0.19 -0.22
C ILE A 39 5.22 -0.16 -1.74
N TRP A 40 4.26 0.47 -2.39
CA TRP A 40 4.12 0.59 -3.82
C TRP A 40 4.21 2.05 -4.23
N ASN A 41 4.90 2.33 -5.32
CA ASN A 41 4.80 3.62 -5.98
C ASN A 41 3.72 3.50 -7.07
N PHE A 42 2.61 4.23 -6.95
CA PHE A 42 1.51 4.14 -7.90
C PHE A 42 1.73 4.93 -9.19
N GLU A 43 2.73 5.80 -9.24
CA GLU A 43 3.13 6.55 -10.43
C GLU A 43 4.08 5.74 -11.29
N SER A 44 5.12 5.16 -10.69
CA SER A 44 6.05 4.24 -11.36
C SER A 44 5.50 2.83 -11.53
N GLN A 45 4.45 2.47 -10.78
CA GLN A 45 3.85 1.13 -10.71
C GLN A 45 4.81 0.04 -10.20
N GLU A 46 5.77 0.42 -9.36
CA GLU A 46 6.82 -0.46 -8.85
C GLU A 46 6.68 -0.73 -7.35
N LEU A 47 7.10 -1.92 -6.93
CA LEU A 47 7.22 -2.26 -5.51
C LEU A 47 8.49 -1.61 -4.95
N VAL A 48 8.33 -0.61 -4.10
CA VAL A 48 9.45 0.08 -3.44
C VAL A 48 10.04 -0.79 -2.33
N LYS A 49 9.17 -1.40 -1.52
CA LYS A 49 9.62 -2.18 -0.36
C LYS A 49 8.62 -3.26 0.03
N SER A 50 9.12 -4.41 0.47
CA SER A 50 8.33 -5.42 1.18
C SER A 50 8.93 -5.63 2.56
N LEU A 51 8.12 -5.48 3.60
CA LEU A 51 8.50 -5.59 5.00
C LEU A 51 7.69 -6.70 5.66
N LYS A 52 8.38 -7.68 6.26
CA LYS A 52 7.74 -8.77 7.00
C LYS A 52 7.60 -8.38 8.47
N VAL A 53 6.43 -7.88 8.84
CA VAL A 53 6.18 -7.25 10.15
C VAL A 53 5.42 -8.19 11.11
N GLY A 54 4.74 -9.20 10.57
CA GLY A 54 4.00 -10.20 11.35
C GLY A 54 2.58 -9.75 11.70
N LEU A 55 1.68 -10.73 11.86
CA LEU A 55 0.22 -10.55 11.95
C LEU A 55 -0.27 -9.58 13.05
N ARG A 56 0.58 -9.28 14.04
CA ARG A 56 0.20 -8.46 15.21
C ARG A 56 0.30 -6.95 14.99
N PHE A 57 1.07 -6.49 14.00
CA PHE A 57 1.35 -5.05 13.83
C PHE A 57 0.90 -4.49 12.47
N ALA A 58 0.37 -5.33 11.56
CA ALA A 58 -0.06 -4.89 10.23
C ALA A 58 -1.20 -3.84 10.24
N SER A 59 -1.96 -3.73 11.34
CA SER A 59 -2.97 -2.68 11.54
C SER A 59 -2.38 -1.28 11.83
N ALA A 60 -1.06 -1.14 11.90
CA ALA A 60 -0.37 0.12 12.17
C ALA A 60 0.28 0.76 10.92
N CYS A 61 -0.22 0.49 9.70
CA CYS A 61 0.32 1.05 8.45
C CYS A 61 0.55 2.58 8.50
N ARG A 62 -0.22 3.31 9.30
CA ARG A 62 -0.06 4.77 9.49
C ARG A 62 1.34 5.18 9.98
N GLN A 63 2.07 4.31 10.67
CA GLN A 63 3.35 4.65 11.29
C GLN A 63 4.57 4.39 10.39
N VAL A 64 4.41 3.69 9.24
CA VAL A 64 5.56 3.20 8.45
C VAL A 64 6.30 4.35 7.74
N PHE A 65 5.61 5.45 7.42
CA PHE A 65 6.20 6.63 6.77
C PHE A 65 6.56 7.78 7.72
N SER A 66 6.30 7.66 9.04
CA SER A 66 6.53 8.74 10.02
C SER A 66 7.90 8.65 10.73
N LYS A 67 8.92 8.07 10.10
CA LYS A 67 10.31 8.13 10.57
C LYS A 67 11.24 8.61 9.48
#